data_AF-A0A836TKV0-F1
#
_entry.id   AF-A0A836TKV0-F1
#
_cell.length_a   1.000
_cell.length_b   1.000
_cell.length_c   1.000
_cell.angle_alpha   90.00
_cell.angle_beta   90.00
_cell.angle_gamma   90.00
#
_symmetry.space_group_name_H-M   'P 1'
#
loop_
_entity.id
_entity.type
_entity.pdbx_description
1 polymer ?
#
loop_
_entity_poly.entity_id
_entity_poly.type
_entity_poly.pdbx_seq_one_letter_code
_entity_poly.pdbx_strand_id
1 'polypeptide(L)'
;MATEKSRIKRKERKNITAGVAHVNATFNNTMITITDAQGNAIAWSSAGGMGFKGSRKSTPHAAQMAAEDAGRKAQEHGMKTLEV
;
A
#
# COMPACT_ATOMS: atom_id res chain seq x y z
N MET A 1 6.61 -2.95 -34.02
CA MET A 1 5.42 -3.18 -33.17
C MET A 1 5.56 -2.31 -31.94
N ALA A 2 4.93 -1.13 -31.94
CA ALA A 2 4.98 -0.21 -30.80
C ALA A 2 3.96 -0.68 -29.76
N THR A 3 4.42 -1.14 -28.60
CA THR A 3 3.54 -1.51 -27.48
C THR A 3 2.92 -0.23 -26.93
N GLU A 4 1.63 -0.03 -27.16
CA GLU A 4 0.85 1.05 -26.57
C GLU A 4 0.96 0.97 -25.04
N LYS A 5 1.66 1.92 -24.44
CA LYS A 5 1.64 2.13 -22.99
C LYS A 5 0.23 2.56 -22.64
N SER A 6 -0.57 1.61 -22.15
CA SER A 6 -1.89 1.85 -21.58
C SER A 6 -1.80 3.03 -20.62
N ARG A 7 -2.50 4.12 -20.96
CA ARG A 7 -2.62 5.30 -20.11
C ARG A 7 -3.21 4.82 -18.79
N ILE A 8 -2.40 4.81 -17.73
CA ILE A 8 -2.86 4.56 -16.37
C ILE A 8 -3.96 5.57 -16.12
N LYS A 9 -5.22 5.09 -16.11
CA LYS A 9 -6.39 5.91 -15.76
C LYS A 9 -6.04 6.60 -14.45
N ARG A 10 -6.00 7.94 -14.46
CA ARG A 10 -5.83 8.74 -13.26
C ARG A 10 -6.91 8.28 -12.29
N LYS A 11 -6.49 7.56 -11.26
CA LYS A 11 -7.38 7.04 -10.22
C LYS A 11 -8.06 8.27 -9.63
N GLU A 12 -9.36 8.36 -9.80
CA GLU A 12 -10.16 9.44 -9.25
C GLU A 12 -9.76 9.60 -7.79
N ARG A 13 -9.37 10.81 -7.40
CA ARG A 13 -9.15 11.17 -6.00
C ARG A 13 -10.52 11.19 -5.33
N LYS A 14 -11.07 10.00 -5.08
CA LYS A 14 -12.19 9.82 -4.18
C LYS A 14 -11.64 10.14 -2.80
N ASN A 15 -12.20 11.16 -2.18
CA ASN A 15 -11.88 11.56 -0.81
C ASN A 15 -12.49 10.49 0.11
N ILE A 16 -11.78 9.37 0.28
CA ILE A 16 -12.28 8.21 1.01
C ILE A 16 -11.93 8.42 2.46
N THR A 17 -12.93 8.72 3.29
CA THR A 17 -12.72 9.10 4.70
C THR A 17 -12.32 7.92 5.57
N ALA A 18 -12.84 6.73 5.26
CA ALA A 18 -12.66 5.50 6.03
C ALA A 18 -12.23 4.33 5.13
N GLY A 19 -11.34 3.47 5.61
CA GLY A 19 -10.86 2.30 4.88
C GLY A 19 -10.43 1.15 5.79
N VAL A 20 -9.98 0.07 5.16
CA VAL A 20 -9.49 -1.14 5.84
C VAL A 20 -8.03 -1.38 5.44
N ALA A 21 -7.18 -1.72 6.40
CA ALA A 21 -5.76 -1.97 6.25
C ALA A 21 -5.48 -3.48 6.32
N HIS A 22 -5.33 -4.11 5.17
CA HIS A 22 -4.93 -5.50 5.08
C HIS A 22 -3.42 -5.65 5.26
N VAL A 23 -3.01 -6.29 6.36
CA VAL A 23 -1.61 -6.60 6.65
C VAL A 23 -1.33 -8.07 6.35
N ASN A 24 -0.54 -8.33 5.32
CA ASN A 24 -0.05 -9.66 4.99
C ASN A 24 1.42 -9.79 5.42
N ALA A 25 1.62 -10.34 6.63
CA ALA A 25 2.94 -10.57 7.20
C ALA A 25 3.35 -12.03 6.99
N THR A 26 4.31 -12.25 6.10
CA THR A 26 4.94 -13.57 5.86
C THR A 26 6.37 -13.57 6.37
N PHE A 27 6.97 -14.76 6.53
CA PHE A 27 8.36 -14.89 6.95
C PHE A 27 9.37 -14.19 6.03
N ASN A 28 9.01 -13.90 4.78
CA ASN A 28 9.93 -13.38 3.76
C ASN A 28 9.59 -11.96 3.30
N ASN A 29 8.43 -11.43 3.70
CA ASN A 29 7.95 -10.11 3.28
C ASN A 29 6.74 -9.67 4.13
N THR A 30 6.63 -8.35 4.34
CA THR A 30 5.39 -7.73 4.83
C THR A 30 4.81 -6.86 3.73
N MET A 31 3.55 -7.08 3.39
CA MET A 31 2.81 -6.29 2.42
C MET A 31 1.58 -5.71 3.11
N ILE A 32 1.38 -4.41 2.93
CA ILE A 32 0.31 -3.64 3.57
C ILE A 32 -0.50 -3.00 2.46
N THR A 33 -1.78 -3.33 2.41
CA THR A 33 -2.71 -2.85 1.40
C THR A 33 -3.85 -2.15 2.10
N ILE A 34 -4.09 -0.91 1.75
CA ILE A 34 -5.19 -0.11 2.26
C ILE A 34 -6.28 -0.06 1.21
N THR A 35 -7.47 -0.49 1.58
CA THR A 35 -8.65 -0.54 0.73
C THR A 35 -9.75 0.38 1.23
N ASP A 36 -10.73 0.68 0.38
CA ASP A 36 -12.01 1.21 0.85
C ASP A 36 -12.87 0.10 1.49
N ALA A 37 -14.02 0.49 2.04
CA ALA A 37 -15.01 -0.46 2.57
C ALA A 37 -15.59 -1.41 1.51
N GLN A 38 -15.38 -1.14 0.22
CA GLN A 38 -15.82 -1.98 -0.90
C GLN A 38 -14.72 -2.95 -1.36
N GLY A 39 -13.53 -2.92 -0.74
CA GLY A 39 -12.39 -3.76 -1.08
C GLY A 39 -11.54 -3.24 -2.24
N ASN A 40 -11.78 -2.02 -2.74
CA ASN A 40 -10.91 -1.42 -3.76
C ASN A 40 -9.62 -0.95 -3.11
N ALA A 41 -8.47 -1.50 -3.55
CA ALA A 41 -7.17 -1.05 -3.10
C ALA A 41 -6.96 0.42 -3.46
N ILE A 42 -6.68 1.27 -2.47
CA ILE A 42 -6.40 2.70 -2.61
C ILE A 42 -4.89 2.89 -2.69
N ALA A 43 -4.19 2.41 -1.68
CA ALA A 43 -2.74 2.48 -1.55
C ALA A 43 -2.20 1.12 -1.09
N TRP A 44 -0.96 0.83 -1.48
CA TRP A 44 -0.26 -0.36 -1.01
C TRP A 44 1.23 -0.08 -0.93
N SER A 45 1.88 -0.80 -0.02
CA SER A 45 3.33 -0.82 0.09
C SER A 45 3.79 -2.18 0.58
N SER A 46 5.08 -2.44 0.42
CA SER A 46 5.70 -3.65 0.92
C SER A 46 7.14 -3.39 1.31
N ALA A 47 7.69 -4.24 2.17
CA ALA A 47 9.10 -4.17 2.53
C ALA A 47 10.01 -4.23 1.28
N GLY A 48 9.66 -5.07 0.30
CA GLY A 48 10.38 -5.12 -0.98
C GLY A 48 10.28 -3.81 -1.79
N GLY A 49 9.11 -3.16 -1.79
CA GLY A 49 8.88 -1.89 -2.49
C GLY A 49 9.67 -0.72 -1.90
N MET A 50 9.95 -0.76 -0.60
CA MET A 50 10.80 0.23 0.11
C MET A 50 12.30 0.05 -0.13
N GLY A 51 12.70 -0.92 -0.96
CA GLY A 51 14.10 -1.16 -1.31
C GLY A 51 14.83 -2.14 -0.38
N PHE A 52 14.14 -2.76 0.58
CA PHE A 52 14.73 -3.84 1.36
C PHE A 52 14.90 -5.08 0.49
N LYS A 53 16.10 -5.69 0.55
CA LYS A 53 16.47 -6.87 -0.25
C LYS A 53 16.89 -8.03 0.63
N GLY A 54 16.67 -9.26 0.14
CA GLY A 54 17.04 -10.49 0.84
C GLY A 54 16.35 -10.62 2.20
N SER A 55 17.09 -11.12 3.19
CA SER A 55 16.63 -11.31 4.58
C SER A 55 16.22 -10.01 5.29
N ARG A 56 16.61 -8.84 4.78
CA ARG A 56 16.20 -7.56 5.40
C ARG A 56 14.70 -7.28 5.24
N LYS A 57 14.01 -7.94 4.30
CA LYS A 57 12.57 -7.79 4.06
C LYS A 57 11.69 -8.38 5.17
N SER A 58 12.21 -9.31 5.95
CA SER A 58 11.48 -9.98 7.05
C SER A 58 11.67 -9.29 8.40
N THR A 59 12.43 -8.19 8.43
CA THR A 59 12.69 -7.47 9.68
C THR A 59 11.47 -6.62 10.10
N PRO A 60 11.22 -6.47 11.40
CA PRO A 60 10.16 -5.59 11.90
C PRO A 60 10.32 -4.14 11.45
N HIS A 61 11.57 -3.68 11.29
CA HIS A 61 11.87 -2.34 10.80
C HIS A 61 11.42 -2.13 9.34
N ALA A 62 11.59 -3.14 8.50
CA ALA A 62 11.10 -3.08 7.12
C ALA A 62 9.57 -3.07 7.04
N ALA A 63 8.89 -3.77 7.95
CA ALA A 63 7.44 -3.72 8.10
C ALA A 63 6.94 -2.34 8.53
N GLN A 64 7.60 -1.70 9.51
CA GLN A 64 7.29 -0.33 9.92
C GLN A 64 7.43 0.67 8.77
N MET A 65 8.54 0.62 8.04
CA MET A 65 8.76 1.51 6.89
C MET A 65 7.69 1.32 5.81
N ALA A 66 7.28 0.07 5.54
CA ALA A 66 6.19 -0.21 4.61
C ALA A 66 4.83 0.30 5.12
N ALA A 67 4.58 0.22 6.43
CA ALA A 67 3.35 0.70 7.04
C ALA A 67 3.23 2.23 6.96
N GLU A 68 4.31 2.94 7.26
CA GLU A 68 4.37 4.40 7.14
C GLU A 68 4.16 4.86 5.70
N ASP A 69 4.79 4.21 4.72
CA ASP A 69 4.63 4.56 3.31
C ASP A 69 3.21 4.29 2.80
N ALA A 70 2.62 3.14 3.15
CA ALA A 70 1.23 2.85 2.82
C ALA A 70 0.27 3.87 3.47
N GLY A 71 0.48 4.19 4.75
CA GLY A 71 -0.32 5.16 5.49
C GLY A 71 -0.22 6.57 4.92
N ARG A 72 0.99 7.02 4.55
CA ARG A 72 1.19 8.33 3.91
C ARG A 72 0.45 8.43 2.59
N LYS A 73 0.55 7.41 1.74
CA LYS A 73 -0.20 7.34 0.48
C LYS A 73 -1.71 7.36 0.71
N ALA A 74 -2.21 6.65 1.72
CA ALA A 74 -3.63 6.69 2.07
C ALA A 74 -4.09 8.06 2.58
N GLN A 75 -3.26 8.76 3.36
CA GLN A 75 -3.56 10.13 3.81
C GLN A 75 -3.62 11.11 2.63
N GLU A 76 -2.76 10.97 1.62
CA GLU A 76 -2.85 11.77 0.38
C GLU A 76 -4.16 11.56 -0.38
N HIS A 77 -4.82 10.40 -0.18
CA HIS A 77 -6.13 10.09 -0.72
C HIS A 77 -7.30 10.54 0.19
N GLY A 78 -7.02 11.27 1.28
CA GLY A 78 -8.02 11.85 2.17
C GLY A 78 -8.51 10.90 3.27
N MET A 79 -7.80 9.79 3.49
CA MET A 79 -8.16 8.80 4.50
C MET A 79 -7.84 9.28 5.91
N LYS A 80 -8.86 9.22 6.78
CA LYS A 80 -8.78 9.69 8.18
C LYS A 80 -8.88 8.54 9.17
N THR A 81 -9.74 7.58 8.89
CA THR A 81 -9.95 6.41 9.74
C THR A 81 -9.61 5.13 8.98
N LEU A 82 -8.94 4.23 9.69
CA LEU A 82 -8.49 2.95 9.17
C LEU A 82 -8.86 1.90 10.21
N GLU A 83 -9.55 0.86 9.77
CA GLU A 83 -9.66 -0.40 10.51
C GLU A 83 -8.59 -1.36 10.00
N VAL A 84 -8.08 -2.27 10.84
CA VAL A 84 -7.03 -3.22 10.50
C VAL A 84 -7.61 -4.63 10.46
#